data_AF-A0A3C0YSI4-F1
#
_entry.id   AF-A0A3C0YSI4-F1
#
_cell.length_a   1.000
_cell.length_b   1.000
_cell.length_c   1.000
_cell.angle_alpha   90.00
_cell.angle_beta   90.00
_cell.angle_gamma   90.00
#
_symmetry.space_group_name_H-M   'P 1'
#
loop_
_entity.id
_entity.type
_entity.pdbx_description
1 polymer ?
#
loop_
_entity_poly.entity_id
_entity_poly.type
_entity_poly.pdbx_seq_one_letter_code
_entity_poly.pdbx_strand_id
1 'polypeptide(L)'
;INYDVPSFAEDYIHRIGRTGRAAATGDAITFVARDEEKYVRQIEKFIGKKLKFEKCEGFVPSNPEPNQEHEHRPERPQRSDRTRNEESRERSHRGKKKSFPYWRKKKR
;
A
#
# COMPACT_ATOMS: atom_id res chain seq x y z
N ILE A 1 -13.82 -7.12 22.31
CA ILE A 1 -12.50 -7.77 22.49
C ILE A 1 -12.16 -8.50 21.20
N ASN A 2 -10.95 -8.30 20.67
CA ASN A 2 -10.40 -9.03 19.55
C ASN A 2 -9.22 -9.89 20.05
N TYR A 3 -9.28 -11.19 19.83
CA TYR A 3 -8.20 -12.11 20.23
C TYR A 3 -7.01 -12.07 19.28
N ASP A 4 -7.29 -11.87 17.99
CA ASP A 4 -6.28 -11.75 16.93
C ASP A 4 -6.54 -10.47 16.12
N VAL A 5 -5.50 -9.97 15.46
CA VAL A 5 -5.59 -8.75 14.64
C VAL A 5 -6.18 -9.09 13.28
N PRO A 6 -7.27 -8.43 12.83
CA PRO A 6 -7.81 -8.64 11.49
C PRO A 6 -6.78 -8.31 10.39
N SER A 7 -6.67 -9.17 9.38
CA SER A 7 -5.77 -8.97 8.24
C SER A 7 -6.13 -7.75 7.39
N PHE A 8 -7.41 -7.38 7.34
CA PHE A 8 -7.95 -6.23 6.61
C PHE A 8 -8.47 -5.16 7.58
N ALA A 9 -8.21 -3.90 7.28
CA ALA A 9 -8.56 -2.79 8.16
C ALA A 9 -10.08 -2.54 8.23
N GLU A 10 -10.79 -2.83 7.14
CA GLU A 10 -12.24 -2.75 7.03
C GLU A 10 -12.92 -3.69 8.03
N ASP A 11 -12.41 -4.91 8.17
CA ASP A 11 -12.94 -5.91 9.11
C ASP A 11 -12.77 -5.46 10.56
N TYR A 12 -11.68 -4.77 10.87
CA TYR A 12 -11.47 -4.17 12.19
C TYR A 12 -12.57 -3.14 12.52
N ILE A 13 -12.91 -2.25 11.58
CA ILE A 13 -13.99 -1.26 11.76
C ILE A 13 -15.33 -1.93 11.97
N HIS A 14 -15.66 -2.93 11.15
CA HIS A 14 -16.93 -3.65 11.26
C HIS A 14 -17.06 -4.43 12.58
N ARG A 15 -15.94 -4.91 13.14
CA ARG A 15 -15.88 -5.55 14.47
C ARG A 15 -16.09 -4.53 15.59
N ILE A 16 -15.32 -3.44 15.63
CA ILE A 16 -15.44 -2.47 16.72
C ILE A 16 -16.75 -1.69 16.67
N GLY A 17 -17.37 -1.54 15.49
CA GLY A 17 -18.68 -0.93 15.29
C GLY A 17 -19.85 -1.68 15.94
N ARG A 18 -19.59 -2.81 16.61
CA ARG A 18 -20.58 -3.52 17.45
C ARG A 18 -20.70 -2.93 18.86
N THR A 19 -19.74 -2.10 19.28
CA THR A 19 -19.71 -1.42 20.59
C THR A 19 -20.34 -0.02 20.53
N GLY A 20 -20.66 0.61 21.68
CA GLY A 20 -21.08 2.02 21.76
C GLY A 20 -22.39 2.38 21.04
N ARG A 21 -23.51 1.76 21.41
CA ARG A 21 -24.85 2.06 20.85
C ARG A 21 -25.58 3.12 21.66
N ALA A 22 -26.57 3.78 21.04
CA ALA A 22 -27.49 4.73 21.70
C ALA A 22 -26.78 5.82 22.52
N ALA A 23 -25.83 6.53 21.89
CA ALA A 23 -25.01 7.59 22.49
C ALA A 23 -24.12 7.16 23.68
N ALA A 24 -24.01 5.85 23.96
CA ALA A 24 -23.07 5.33 24.94
C ALA A 24 -21.66 5.20 24.32
N THR A 25 -20.64 5.34 25.17
CA THR A 25 -19.26 4.98 24.83
C THR A 25 -19.10 3.45 24.82
N GLY A 26 -18.17 2.95 24.02
CA GLY A 26 -17.83 1.54 23.96
C GLY A 26 -16.34 1.33 23.74
N ASP A 27 -15.78 0.34 24.41
CA ASP A 27 -14.36 0.04 24.33
C ASP A 27 -14.09 -1.20 23.47
N ALA A 28 -13.01 -1.13 22.70
CA ALA A 28 -12.51 -2.23 21.90
C ALA A 28 -11.03 -2.48 22.23
N ILE A 29 -10.79 -3.61 22.90
CA ILE A 29 -9.44 -4.09 23.22
C ILE A 29 -9.05 -5.15 22.19
N THR A 30 -7.83 -5.07 21.68
CA THR A 30 -7.25 -6.02 20.73
C THR A 30 -5.94 -6.53 21.28
N PHE A 31 -5.79 -7.86 21.37
CA PHE A 31 -4.50 -8.47 21.65
C PHE A 31 -3.70 -8.55 20.35
N VAL A 32 -2.40 -8.27 20.45
CA VAL A 32 -1.51 -8.15 19.30
C VAL A 32 -0.27 -9.00 19.59
N ALA A 33 -0.05 -10.02 18.78
CA ALA A 33 1.22 -10.72 18.74
C ALA A 33 2.25 -9.95 17.89
N ARG A 34 3.54 -10.29 18.08
CA ARG A 34 4.65 -9.58 17.45
C ARG A 34 4.62 -9.65 15.92
N ASP A 35 4.20 -10.79 15.37
CA ASP A 35 4.05 -11.04 13.93
C ASP A 35 2.85 -10.32 13.30
N GLU A 36 1.91 -9.86 14.14
CA GLU A 36 0.69 -9.16 13.72
C GLU A 36 0.82 -7.63 13.73
N GLU A 37 1.94 -7.07 14.22
CA GLU A 37 2.17 -5.61 14.28
C GLU A 37 1.96 -4.92 12.92
N LYS A 38 2.32 -5.61 11.83
CA LYS A 38 2.14 -5.11 10.46
C LYS A 38 0.67 -4.85 10.10
N TYR A 39 -0.27 -5.62 10.66
CA TYR A 39 -1.70 -5.43 10.45
C TYR A 39 -2.21 -4.25 11.26
N VAL A 40 -1.72 -4.07 12.49
CA VAL A 40 -2.03 -2.90 13.31
C VAL A 40 -1.60 -1.60 12.61
N ARG A 41 -0.39 -1.56 12.03
CA ARG A 41 0.06 -0.39 11.25
C ARG A 41 -0.83 -0.09 10.04
N GLN A 42 -1.40 -1.11 9.40
CA GLN A 42 -2.35 -0.92 8.29
C GLN A 42 -3.67 -0.33 8.79
N ILE A 43 -4.19 -0.83 9.91
CA ILE A 43 -5.38 -0.31 10.57
C ILE A 43 -5.19 1.16 10.97
N GLU A 44 -4.06 1.52 11.58
CA GLU A 44 -3.75 2.91 11.96
C GLU A 44 -3.72 3.84 10.74
N LYS A 45 -3.09 3.40 9.65
CA LYS A 45 -3.06 4.15 8.38
C LYS A 45 -4.45 4.34 7.80
N PHE A 46 -5.30 3.31 7.87
CA PHE A 46 -6.65 3.35 7.33
C PHE A 46 -7.58 4.29 8.13
N ILE A 47 -7.50 4.22 9.47
CA ILE A 47 -8.32 5.05 10.37
C ILE A 47 -7.76 6.48 10.50
N GLY A 48 -6.48 6.67 10.17
CA GLY A 48 -5.78 7.95 10.31
C GLY A 48 -5.51 8.34 11.77
N LYS A 49 -5.52 7.36 12.69
CA LYS A 49 -5.30 7.56 14.13
C LYS A 49 -4.34 6.52 14.67
N LYS A 50 -3.52 6.93 15.62
CA LYS A 50 -2.64 6.03 16.38
C LYS A 50 -3.43 5.32 17.47
N LEU A 51 -3.28 4.00 17.55
CA LEU A 51 -3.85 3.19 18.62
C LEU A 51 -2.89 3.21 19.82
N LYS A 52 -3.45 3.20 21.04
CA LYS A 52 -2.65 3.14 22.26
C LYS A 52 -2.22 1.69 22.48
N PHE A 53 -0.92 1.49 22.69
CA PHE A 53 -0.36 0.21 23.10
C PHE A 53 -0.11 0.23 24.60
N GLU A 54 -0.77 -0.67 25.31
CA GLU A 54 -0.50 -0.92 26.72
C GLU A 54 0.12 -2.30 26.86
N LYS A 55 1.28 -2.35 27.52
CA LYS A 55 1.90 -3.63 27.89
C LYS A 55 1.18 -4.13 29.15
N CYS A 56 0.56 -5.28 29.05
CA CYS A 56 -0.10 -5.90 30.20
C CYS A 56 0.99 -6.52 31.10
N GLU A 57 1.14 -6.01 32.32
CA GLU A 57 2.10 -6.52 33.29
C GLU A 57 1.80 -8.00 33.59
N GLY A 58 2.84 -8.85 33.53
CA GLY A 58 2.72 -10.31 33.68
C GLY A 58 2.44 -11.08 32.39
N PHE A 59 2.14 -10.42 31.27
CA PHE A 59 1.98 -11.04 29.95
C PHE A 59 3.26 -10.93 29.12
N VAL A 60 4.37 -11.37 29.70
CA VAL A 60 5.68 -11.40 29.03
C VAL A 60 5.91 -12.83 28.51
N PRO A 61 6.20 -13.03 27.21
CA PRO A 61 6.53 -14.35 26.71
C PRO A 61 7.78 -14.88 27.44
N SER A 62 7.70 -16.12 27.92
CA SER A 62 8.78 -16.77 28.68
C SER A 62 10.09 -16.87 27.88
N ASN A 63 9.99 -16.85 26.55
CA ASN A 63 11.12 -16.74 25.63
C ASN A 63 10.92 -15.48 24.78
N PRO A 64 11.58 -14.34 25.11
CA PRO A 64 11.50 -13.15 24.28
C PRO A 64 12.21 -13.44 22.95
N GLU A 65 11.44 -13.53 21.87
CA GLU A 65 11.99 -13.52 20.51
C GLU A 65 12.91 -12.30 20.35
N PRO A 66 14.11 -12.44 19.75
CA PRO A 66 15.06 -11.35 19.61
C PRO A 66 14.38 -10.14 18.99
N ASN A 67 14.75 -8.95 19.47
CA ASN A 67 14.15 -7.71 19.00
C ASN A 67 14.54 -7.49 17.53
N GLN A 68 13.81 -8.08 16.59
CA GLN A 68 13.89 -7.72 15.18
C GLN A 68 13.26 -6.34 15.07
N GLU A 69 14.09 -5.33 15.32
CA GLU A 69 13.81 -3.96 14.94
C GLU A 69 13.48 -4.02 13.46
N HIS A 70 12.21 -3.83 13.12
CA HIS A 70 11.80 -3.69 11.73
C HIS A 70 12.53 -2.45 11.21
N GLU A 71 13.66 -2.67 10.54
CA GLU A 71 14.42 -1.64 9.86
C GLU A 71 13.41 -0.77 9.12
N HIS A 72 13.40 0.52 9.44
CA HIS A 72 12.69 1.54 8.69
C HIS A 72 13.23 1.50 7.26
N ARG A 73 12.66 0.65 6.42
CA ARG A 73 12.97 0.63 5.00
C ARG A 73 12.57 2.00 4.48
N PRO A 74 13.50 2.83 4.00
CA PRO A 74 13.15 4.15 3.50
C PRO A 74 12.16 3.98 2.34
N GLU A 75 11.06 4.73 2.39
CA GLU A 75 10.08 4.77 1.30
C GLU A 75 10.81 5.14 0.02
N ARG A 76 10.78 4.25 -0.98
CA ARG A 76 11.37 4.51 -2.30
C ARG A 76 10.66 5.73 -2.90
N PRO A 77 11.39 6.77 -3.33
CA PRO A 77 10.77 7.92 -3.98
C PRO A 77 10.08 7.44 -5.27
N GLN A 78 8.79 7.75 -5.38
CA GLN A 78 8.01 7.50 -6.60
C GLN A 78 8.66 8.27 -7.74
N ARG A 79 9.15 7.56 -8.76
CA ARG A 79 9.64 8.16 -10.00
C ARG A 79 8.51 8.95 -10.64
N SER A 80 8.62 10.28 -10.62
CA SER A 80 7.77 11.18 -11.38
C SER A 80 8.06 11.00 -12.87
N ASP A 81 7.13 10.34 -13.56
CA ASP A 81 7.12 10.16 -15.00
C ASP A 81 6.65 11.46 -15.67
N ARG A 82 7.56 12.40 -15.93
CA ARG A 82 7.31 13.60 -16.75
C ARG A 82 8.56 14.10 -17.45
N THR A 83 8.89 13.52 -18.59
CA THR A 83 9.50 14.25 -19.73
C THR A 83 9.12 13.56 -21.04
N ARG A 84 7.98 13.95 -21.60
CA ARG A 84 7.63 13.72 -23.00
C ARG A 84 8.39 14.77 -23.82
N ASN A 85 9.52 14.36 -24.39
CA ASN A 85 10.37 15.21 -25.20
C ASN A 85 9.72 15.41 -26.59
N GLU A 86 9.06 16.54 -26.78
CA GLU A 86 8.57 17.06 -28.06
C GLU A 86 9.70 17.76 -28.81
N GLU A 87 10.74 17.03 -29.21
CA GLU A 87 11.82 17.61 -30.02
C GLU A 87 12.41 16.58 -30.99
N SER A 88 11.58 16.08 -31.90
CA SER A 88 12.05 15.22 -33.01
C SER A 88 11.28 15.43 -34.32
N ARG A 89 10.56 16.55 -34.47
CA ARG A 89 9.74 16.80 -35.66
C ARG A 89 10.36 17.69 -36.74
N GLU A 90 11.55 18.24 -36.55
CA GLU A 90 12.15 19.11 -37.57
C GLU A 90 13.64 18.85 -37.74
N ARG A 91 14.01 17.82 -38.51
CA ARG A 91 15.28 17.75 -39.28
C ARG A 91 15.42 16.42 -40.02
N SER A 92 14.67 16.22 -41.11
CA SER A 92 15.13 15.34 -42.20
C SER A 92 14.42 15.63 -43.53
N HIS A 93 14.58 16.83 -44.05
CA HIS A 93 14.46 17.09 -45.49
C HIS A 93 15.86 17.26 -46.09
N ARG A 94 16.46 16.19 -46.63
CA ARG A 94 17.44 16.32 -47.72
C ARG A 94 17.65 15.03 -48.52
N GLY A 95 16.80 14.87 -49.54
CA GLY A 95 17.10 14.37 -50.89
C GLY A 95 17.90 13.08 -51.12
N LYS A 96 17.28 12.15 -51.86
CA LYS A 96 17.80 11.67 -53.16
C LYS A 96 16.67 11.04 -53.99
N LYS A 97 16.71 11.32 -55.30
CA LYS A 97 15.68 11.09 -56.33
C LYS A 97 15.85 9.75 -57.06
N LYS A 98 14.78 9.40 -57.82
CA LYS A 98 14.64 8.51 -59.01
C LYS A 98 14.25 7.06 -58.66
N SER A 99 13.27 6.39 -59.28
CA SER A 99 12.43 6.63 -60.47
C SER A 99 11.24 5.62 -60.48
N PHE A 100 10.08 6.04 -61.00
CA PHE A 100 8.86 5.26 -61.33
C PHE A 100 9.07 4.25 -62.49
N PRO A 101 8.05 3.51 -63.01
CA PRO A 101 6.81 2.92 -62.44
C PRO A 101 6.56 1.45 -62.90
N TYR A 102 5.69 0.67 -62.25
CA TYR A 102 4.70 -0.17 -62.98
C TYR A 102 3.56 -0.71 -62.09
N TRP A 103 2.37 -0.67 -62.67
CA TRP A 103 1.08 -1.20 -62.23
C TRP A 103 1.08 -2.72 -61.93
N ARG A 104 0.10 -3.18 -61.11
CA ARG A 104 -0.78 -4.37 -61.32
C ARG A 104 -0.81 -5.47 -60.23
N LYS A 105 -2.06 -5.92 -59.97
CA LYS A 105 -2.61 -7.18 -59.34
C LYS A 105 -2.80 -7.14 -57.81
N LYS A 106 -4.00 -7.23 -57.21
CA LYS A 106 -5.21 -8.11 -57.31
C LYS A 106 -5.13 -9.36 -56.39
N LYS A 107 -6.19 -9.53 -55.56
CA LYS A 107 -6.61 -10.67 -54.70
C LYS A 107 -5.95 -10.73 -53.32
N ARG A 108 -6.64 -11.12 -52.23
CA ARG A 108 -7.81 -12.00 -52.07
C ARG A 108 -8.88 -11.38 -51.17
#